data_AF-A0A3P9PH36-F1
#
_entry.id   AF-A0A3P9PH36-F1
#
_cell.length_a   1.000
_cell.length_b   1.000
_cell.length_c   1.000
_cell.angle_alpha   90.00
_cell.angle_beta   90.00
_cell.angle_gamma   90.00
#
_symmetry.space_group_name_H-M   'P 1'
#
loop_
_entity.id
_entity.type
_entity.pdbx_description
1 polymer ?
#
loop_
_entity_poly.entity_id
_entity_poly.type
_entity_poly.pdbx_seq_one_letter_code
_entity_poly.pdbx_strand_id
1 'polypeptide(L)'
;MGDFRTGDHPPSPTEVLQWFNTRAQNSLKPLSTDTLDFFRALQQYLKSEEEGKEEVTLQLLLNVSAQCGVYFPCPSSSPALHPHLPGSSVHSVHMVKDDSAVEIQEAWDPVRLRLRRFLMDRLSCRTSGPPGSPQLSTITILERVNCFKQLFFLYPECEVVTGYQGLKQKYVLSILHSSMSSSPGGESGFDRLTTGFCNVVQHVTQALTEELQVLSRVVEPEVVLGFLNVAYFGAITQEMTSQMEREFETAQRDNTALSGKTKKYSVMSRATVG
;
A
#
# COMPACT_ATOMS: atom_id res chain seq x y z
N MET A 1 18.17 -61.84 0.85
CA MET A 1 19.38 -61.03 1.17
C MET A 1 19.54 -60.04 0.04
N GLY A 2 19.32 -58.74 0.17
CA GLY A 2 18.88 -57.90 1.29
C GLY A 2 18.46 -56.53 0.74
N ASP A 3 17.46 -55.92 1.39
CA ASP A 3 17.13 -54.50 1.30
C ASP A 3 18.31 -53.62 1.69
N PHE A 4 18.45 -52.42 1.11
CA PHE A 4 18.81 -51.20 1.85
C PHE A 4 18.36 -49.91 1.12
N ARG A 5 17.29 -49.31 1.68
CA ARG A 5 17.06 -47.88 1.94
C ARG A 5 17.05 -46.89 0.76
N THR A 6 15.86 -46.67 0.20
CA THR A 6 15.43 -45.33 -0.22
C THR A 6 15.24 -44.48 1.04
N GLY A 7 16.06 -43.45 1.21
CA GLY A 7 15.94 -42.51 2.32
C GLY A 7 14.73 -41.61 2.14
N ASP A 8 13.82 -41.65 3.11
CA ASP A 8 12.78 -40.63 3.33
C ASP A 8 13.47 -39.31 3.71
N HIS A 9 13.80 -38.49 2.70
CA HIS A 9 14.00 -37.07 2.92
C HIS A 9 12.64 -36.37 2.81
N PRO A 10 12.24 -35.53 3.79
CA PRO A 10 11.04 -34.72 3.63
C PRO A 10 11.24 -33.83 2.40
N PRO A 11 10.27 -33.77 1.48
CA PRO A 11 10.41 -32.97 0.27
C PRO A 11 10.67 -31.52 0.66
N SER A 12 11.66 -30.91 0.00
CA SER A 12 11.98 -29.50 0.23
C SER A 12 10.76 -28.63 -0.08
N PRO A 13 10.59 -27.46 0.56
CA PRO A 13 9.48 -26.55 0.27
C PRO A 13 9.33 -26.25 -1.23
N THR A 14 10.44 -26.23 -1.96
CA THR A 14 10.47 -26.02 -3.41
C THR A 14 9.94 -27.21 -4.21
N GLU A 15 10.21 -28.45 -3.79
CA GLU A 15 9.64 -29.67 -4.40
C GLU A 15 8.14 -29.77 -4.13
N VAL A 16 7.69 -29.38 -2.94
CA VAL A 16 6.25 -29.29 -2.61
C VAL A 16 5.55 -28.27 -3.51
N LEU A 17 6.15 -27.09 -3.72
CA LEU A 17 5.64 -26.07 -4.64
C LEU A 17 5.63 -26.53 -6.10
N GLN A 18 6.66 -27.29 -6.53
CA GLN A 18 6.67 -27.89 -7.86
C GLN A 18 5.55 -28.92 -8.03
N TRP A 19 5.27 -29.74 -7.03
CA TRP A 19 4.14 -30.68 -7.05
C TRP A 19 2.78 -29.98 -7.18
N PHE A 20 2.59 -28.84 -6.52
CA PHE A 20 1.40 -27.99 -6.71
C PHE A 20 1.32 -27.44 -8.14
N ASN A 21 2.45 -26.98 -8.70
CA ASN A 21 2.53 -26.43 -10.05
C ASN A 21 2.24 -27.51 -11.13
N THR A 22 2.77 -28.72 -10.97
CA THR A 22 2.55 -29.82 -11.94
C THR A 22 1.12 -30.37 -11.85
N ARG A 23 0.51 -30.42 -10.66
CA ARG A 23 -0.90 -30.83 -10.51
C ARG A 23 -1.87 -29.78 -11.07
N ALA A 24 -1.58 -28.49 -10.93
CA ALA A 24 -2.36 -27.41 -11.51
C ALA A 24 -2.32 -27.41 -13.05
N GLN A 25 -1.18 -27.77 -13.66
CA GLN A 25 -1.07 -27.90 -15.11
C GLN A 25 -1.76 -29.16 -15.67
N ASN A 26 -1.85 -30.23 -14.88
CA ASN A 26 -2.42 -31.51 -15.31
C ASN A 26 -3.92 -31.67 -15.00
N SER A 27 -4.55 -30.76 -14.25
CA SER A 27 -5.99 -30.83 -13.89
C SER A 27 -6.92 -30.03 -14.80
N LEU A 28 -6.44 -29.52 -15.94
CA LEU A 28 -7.23 -28.74 -16.88
C LEU A 28 -8.22 -29.64 -17.65
N LYS A 29 -9.38 -29.92 -17.03
CA LYS A 29 -10.64 -30.10 -17.78
C LYS A 29 -11.00 -28.75 -18.43
N PRO A 30 -11.75 -28.71 -19.55
CA PRO A 30 -12.11 -27.44 -20.18
C PRO A 30 -12.95 -26.63 -19.17
N LEU A 31 -12.36 -25.56 -18.66
CA LEU A 31 -12.86 -24.77 -17.54
C LEU A 31 -13.54 -23.47 -18.03
N SER A 32 -14.13 -23.47 -19.23
CA SER A 32 -14.37 -22.20 -19.95
C SER A 32 -15.75 -21.57 -19.69
N THR A 33 -16.85 -22.33 -19.67
CA THR A 33 -18.20 -21.74 -19.51
C THR A 33 -18.59 -21.54 -18.05
N ASP A 34 -18.46 -22.57 -17.21
CA ASP A 34 -19.00 -22.57 -15.85
C ASP A 34 -18.28 -21.55 -14.95
N THR A 35 -16.97 -21.37 -15.15
CA THR A 35 -16.15 -20.39 -14.43
C THR A 35 -16.49 -18.96 -14.81
N LEU A 36 -16.73 -18.72 -16.10
CA LEU A 36 -17.10 -17.42 -16.61
C LEU A 36 -18.52 -17.04 -16.20
N ASP A 37 -19.47 -17.98 -16.19
CA ASP A 37 -20.81 -17.77 -15.66
C ASP A 37 -20.79 -17.53 -14.14
N PHE A 38 -19.92 -18.23 -13.41
CA PHE A 38 -19.69 -17.97 -11.98
C PHE A 38 -19.21 -16.53 -11.74
N PHE A 39 -18.19 -16.05 -12.47
CA PHE A 39 -17.72 -14.68 -12.33
C PHE A 39 -18.77 -13.64 -12.74
N ARG A 40 -19.55 -13.91 -13.80
CA ARG A 40 -20.68 -13.04 -14.17
C ARG A 40 -21.74 -12.99 -13.06
N ALA A 41 -22.07 -14.12 -12.43
CA ALA A 41 -22.99 -14.18 -11.30
C ALA A 41 -22.46 -13.36 -10.11
N LEU A 42 -21.17 -13.50 -9.77
CA LEU A 42 -20.53 -12.69 -8.73
C LEU A 42 -20.57 -11.19 -9.05
N GLN A 43 -20.34 -10.81 -10.31
CA GLN A 43 -20.44 -9.41 -10.72
C GLN A 43 -21.87 -8.87 -10.51
N GLN A 44 -22.89 -9.65 -10.85
CA GLN A 44 -24.29 -9.23 -10.64
C GLN A 44 -24.62 -9.15 -9.15
N TYR A 45 -24.16 -10.12 -8.35
CA TYR A 45 -24.32 -10.09 -6.90
C TYR A 45 -23.63 -8.87 -6.27
N LEU A 46 -22.39 -8.56 -6.65
CA LEU A 46 -21.67 -7.39 -6.13
C LEU A 46 -22.28 -6.04 -6.57
N LYS A 47 -23.13 -6.03 -7.60
CA LYS A 47 -23.91 -4.85 -8.03
C LYS A 47 -25.24 -4.70 -7.29
N SER A 48 -25.71 -5.71 -6.55
CA SER A 48 -26.96 -5.63 -5.79
C SER A 48 -26.85 -4.62 -4.64
N GLU A 49 -27.95 -4.22 -4.01
CA GLU A 49 -27.93 -3.34 -2.82
C GLU A 49 -27.78 -4.13 -1.50
N GLU A 50 -27.34 -5.40 -1.57
CA GLU A 50 -27.21 -6.26 -0.38
C GLU A 50 -26.06 -5.81 0.52
N GLU A 51 -26.34 -5.65 1.81
CA GLU A 51 -25.35 -5.29 2.81
C GLU A 51 -24.41 -6.46 3.09
N GLY A 52 -23.10 -6.20 3.14
CA GLY A 52 -22.09 -7.22 3.43
C GLY A 52 -21.75 -8.16 2.27
N LYS A 53 -22.31 -7.94 1.07
CA LYS A 53 -22.06 -8.74 -0.15
C LYS A 53 -20.56 -8.90 -0.47
N GLU A 54 -19.73 -7.89 -0.24
CA GLU A 54 -18.27 -7.99 -0.46
C GLU A 54 -17.62 -9.01 0.50
N GLU A 55 -18.02 -9.01 1.77
CA GLU A 55 -17.49 -9.95 2.78
C GLU A 55 -17.97 -11.39 2.50
N VAL A 56 -19.25 -11.55 2.15
CA VAL A 56 -19.82 -12.84 1.73
C VAL A 56 -19.10 -13.37 0.50
N THR A 57 -18.84 -12.51 -0.48
CA THR A 57 -18.13 -12.89 -1.71
C THR A 57 -16.68 -13.32 -1.41
N LEU A 58 -15.97 -12.57 -0.57
CA LEU A 58 -14.61 -12.93 -0.14
C LEU A 58 -14.57 -14.28 0.56
N GLN A 59 -15.50 -14.52 1.49
CA GLN A 59 -15.59 -15.79 2.20
C GLN A 59 -15.92 -16.95 1.26
N LEU A 60 -16.83 -16.75 0.30
CA LEU A 60 -17.17 -17.73 -0.72
C LEU A 60 -15.95 -18.10 -1.56
N LEU A 61 -15.21 -17.11 -2.06
CA LEU A 61 -14.01 -17.33 -2.89
C LEU A 61 -12.93 -18.11 -2.14
N LEU A 62 -12.67 -17.75 -0.87
CA LEU A 62 -11.72 -18.46 -0.01
C LEU A 62 -12.18 -19.91 0.25
N ASN A 63 -13.46 -20.11 0.53
CA ASN A 63 -14.03 -21.44 0.77
C ASN A 63 -13.94 -22.32 -0.49
N VAL A 64 -14.28 -21.79 -1.66
CA VAL A 64 -14.19 -22.51 -2.94
C VAL A 64 -12.74 -22.87 -3.23
N SER A 65 -11.80 -21.95 -3.02
CA SER A 65 -10.38 -22.25 -3.21
C SER A 65 -9.90 -23.36 -2.26
N ALA A 66 -10.25 -23.27 -0.97
CA ALA A 66 -9.82 -24.23 0.04
C ALA A 66 -10.46 -25.62 -0.13
N GLN A 67 -11.75 -25.69 -0.47
CA GLN A 67 -12.52 -26.93 -0.54
C GLN A 67 -12.41 -27.61 -1.91
N CYS A 68 -12.34 -26.82 -2.99
CA CYS A 68 -12.35 -27.34 -4.35
C CYS A 68 -10.96 -27.31 -5.02
N GLY A 69 -9.95 -26.71 -4.37
CA GLY A 69 -8.61 -26.58 -4.95
C GLY A 69 -8.58 -25.68 -6.19
N VAL A 70 -9.55 -24.78 -6.33
CA VAL A 70 -9.65 -23.86 -7.47
C VAL A 70 -8.68 -22.71 -7.25
N TYR A 71 -7.88 -22.43 -8.28
CA TYR A 71 -7.01 -21.26 -8.34
C TYR A 71 -7.67 -20.18 -9.17
N PHE A 72 -7.77 -18.98 -8.61
CA PHE A 72 -8.30 -17.83 -9.32
C PHE A 72 -7.19 -17.18 -10.16
N PRO A 73 -7.50 -16.65 -11.36
CA PRO A 73 -6.51 -16.00 -12.19
C PRO A 73 -5.83 -14.85 -11.44
N CYS A 74 -4.49 -14.91 -11.33
CA CYS A 74 -3.68 -13.80 -10.84
C CYS A 74 -3.09 -13.10 -12.07
N PRO A 75 -3.19 -11.76 -12.19
CA PRO A 75 -2.54 -11.06 -13.27
C PRO A 75 -1.06 -11.34 -13.14
N SER A 76 -0.50 -12.01 -14.13
CA SER A 76 0.94 -12.14 -14.25
C SER A 76 1.49 -10.73 -14.24
N SER A 77 2.30 -10.41 -13.23
CA SER A 77 3.11 -9.20 -13.25
C SER A 77 3.86 -9.21 -14.58
N SER A 78 3.69 -8.15 -15.37
CA SER A 78 4.47 -7.96 -16.59
C SER A 78 5.97 -8.23 -16.29
N PRO A 79 6.72 -8.92 -17.16
CA PRO A 79 8.13 -9.25 -16.89
C PRO A 79 8.96 -7.97 -17.02
N ALA A 80 8.96 -7.16 -15.97
CA ALA A 80 9.86 -6.04 -15.83
C ALA A 80 10.51 -6.16 -14.45
N LEU A 81 11.84 -6.30 -14.49
CA LEU A 81 12.79 -6.21 -13.36
C LEU A 81 13.13 -7.52 -12.64
N HIS A 82 13.65 -8.51 -13.37
CA HIS A 82 14.72 -9.36 -12.83
C HIS A 82 15.94 -9.29 -13.77
N PRO A 83 17.05 -8.66 -13.35
CA PRO A 83 18.31 -8.77 -14.05
C PRO A 83 18.90 -10.16 -13.80
N HIS A 84 19.09 -10.92 -14.87
CA HIS A 84 20.06 -12.02 -15.02
C HIS A 84 19.95 -13.23 -14.07
N LEU A 85 19.26 -14.27 -14.52
CA LEU A 85 19.79 -15.64 -14.42
C LEU A 85 19.95 -16.22 -15.84
N PRO A 86 21.15 -16.66 -16.23
CA PRO A 86 21.35 -17.31 -17.52
C PRO A 86 20.95 -18.78 -17.40
N GLY A 87 19.84 -19.16 -18.02
CA GLY A 87 19.51 -20.59 -18.19
C GLY A 87 18.04 -20.92 -18.12
N SER A 88 17.22 -20.37 -19.00
CA SER A 88 16.12 -21.11 -19.64
C SER A 88 15.55 -20.26 -20.78
N SER A 89 16.24 -20.29 -21.91
CA SER A 89 15.63 -19.92 -23.19
C SER A 89 14.99 -21.18 -23.75
N VAL A 90 13.66 -21.24 -23.70
CA VAL A 90 12.90 -21.96 -24.71
C VAL A 90 11.88 -20.98 -25.26
N HIS A 91 12.21 -20.41 -26.41
CA HIS A 91 11.27 -19.72 -27.27
C HIS A 91 10.04 -20.60 -27.51
N SER A 92 8.86 -20.12 -27.11
CA SER A 92 7.60 -20.61 -27.66
C SER A 92 6.98 -19.50 -28.51
N VAL A 93 7.41 -19.47 -29.78
CA VAL A 93 6.78 -18.69 -30.84
C VAL A 93 5.54 -19.47 -31.28
N HIS A 94 4.47 -19.39 -30.48
CA HIS A 94 3.07 -19.71 -30.82
C HIS A 94 2.17 -19.42 -29.61
N MET A 95 2.00 -18.14 -29.24
CA MET A 95 0.85 -17.76 -28.43
C MET A 95 -0.31 -17.43 -29.37
N VAL A 96 -1.07 -18.47 -29.75
CA VAL A 96 -2.50 -18.25 -29.98
C VAL A 96 -3.01 -17.74 -28.64
N LYS A 97 -3.45 -16.48 -28.59
CA LYS A 97 -4.19 -15.98 -27.43
C LYS A 97 -5.38 -16.92 -27.26
N ASP A 98 -5.43 -17.63 -26.15
CA ASP A 98 -6.60 -18.40 -25.80
C ASP A 98 -7.70 -17.39 -25.47
N ASP A 99 -8.59 -17.14 -26.43
CA ASP A 99 -9.68 -16.17 -26.31
C ASP A 99 -10.52 -16.43 -25.04
N SER A 100 -10.62 -17.70 -24.60
CA SER A 100 -11.32 -18.08 -23.37
C SER A 100 -10.64 -17.56 -22.09
N ALA A 101 -9.31 -17.54 -22.04
CA ALA A 101 -8.56 -17.02 -20.89
C ALA A 101 -8.72 -15.50 -20.76
N VAL A 102 -8.82 -14.81 -21.90
CA VAL A 102 -9.07 -13.35 -21.93
C VAL A 102 -10.47 -13.05 -21.40
N GLU A 103 -11.49 -13.76 -21.87
CA GLU A 103 -12.88 -13.57 -21.40
C GLU A 103 -13.03 -13.86 -19.91
N ILE A 104 -12.38 -14.91 -19.41
CA ILE A 104 -12.35 -15.23 -17.98
C ILE A 104 -11.69 -14.10 -17.18
N GLN A 105 -10.57 -13.55 -17.65
CA GLN A 105 -9.88 -12.43 -17.00
C GLN A 105 -10.75 -11.17 -17.00
N GLU A 106 -11.40 -10.84 -18.12
CA GLU A 106 -12.33 -9.71 -18.23
C GLU A 106 -13.55 -9.86 -17.30
N ALA A 107 -14.01 -11.10 -17.07
CA ALA A 107 -15.07 -11.37 -16.11
C ALA A 107 -14.58 -11.29 -14.65
N TRP A 108 -13.33 -11.63 -14.39
CA TRP A 108 -12.76 -11.70 -13.03
C TRP A 108 -12.24 -10.35 -12.52
N ASP A 109 -11.64 -9.53 -13.39
CA ASP A 109 -11.04 -8.25 -13.02
C ASP A 109 -11.99 -7.27 -12.31
N PRO A 110 -13.25 -7.09 -12.77
CA PRO A 110 -14.21 -6.23 -12.08
C PRO A 110 -14.54 -6.71 -10.67
N VAL A 111 -14.64 -8.03 -10.47
CA VAL A 111 -14.89 -8.64 -9.15
C VAL A 111 -13.72 -8.34 -8.23
N ARG A 112 -12.49 -8.67 -8.65
CA ARG A 112 -11.28 -8.40 -7.85
C ARG A 112 -11.12 -6.93 -7.50
N LEU A 113 -11.35 -6.05 -8.47
CA LEU A 113 -11.19 -4.62 -8.29
C LEU A 113 -12.20 -4.08 -7.27
N ARG A 114 -13.45 -4.54 -7.30
CA ARG A 114 -14.47 -4.19 -6.31
C ARG A 114 -14.05 -4.62 -4.91
N LEU A 115 -13.62 -5.88 -4.77
CA LEU A 115 -13.20 -6.42 -3.47
C LEU A 115 -11.93 -5.74 -2.94
N ARG A 116 -10.95 -5.44 -3.81
CA ARG A 116 -9.74 -4.67 -3.44
C ARG A 116 -10.10 -3.31 -2.89
N ARG A 117 -11.01 -2.57 -3.55
CA ARG A 117 -11.47 -1.25 -3.07
C ARG A 117 -12.10 -1.38 -1.70
N PHE A 118 -13.04 -2.30 -1.53
CA PHE A 118 -13.68 -2.56 -0.24
C PHE A 118 -12.65 -2.83 0.89
N LEU A 119 -11.66 -3.69 0.64
CA LEU A 119 -10.63 -4.00 1.63
C LEU A 119 -9.70 -2.81 1.91
N MET A 120 -9.32 -2.06 0.87
CA MET A 120 -8.52 -0.84 1.03
C MET A 120 -9.28 0.23 1.79
N ASP A 121 -10.58 0.40 1.55
CA ASP A 121 -11.44 1.35 2.27
C ASP A 121 -11.54 0.97 3.75
N ARG A 122 -11.72 -0.32 4.07
CA ARG A 122 -11.69 -0.82 5.47
C ARG A 122 -10.35 -0.53 6.15
N LEU A 123 -9.24 -0.73 5.44
CA LEU A 123 -7.90 -0.41 5.94
C LEU A 123 -7.66 1.11 6.09
N SER A 124 -8.45 1.93 5.38
CA SER A 124 -8.42 3.40 5.41
C SER A 124 -9.17 3.99 6.60
N CYS A 125 -10.15 3.30 7.18
CA CYS A 125 -10.98 3.85 8.27
C CYS A 125 -10.21 4.25 9.54
N ARG A 126 -8.94 3.82 9.72
CA ARG A 126 -8.03 4.33 10.77
C ARG A 126 -7.33 5.65 10.42
N THR A 127 -7.37 6.07 9.16
CA THR A 127 -6.65 7.27 8.66
C THR A 127 -7.51 8.53 8.66
N SER A 128 -8.82 8.41 8.88
CA SER A 128 -9.77 9.52 8.88
C SER A 128 -10.30 9.78 10.29
N GLY A 129 -9.58 10.57 11.08
CA GLY A 129 -10.06 11.05 12.37
C GLY A 129 -9.17 12.18 12.89
N PRO A 130 -9.68 13.41 13.03
CA PRO A 130 -9.01 14.43 13.82
C PRO A 130 -8.85 13.94 15.27
N PRO A 131 -7.81 14.37 16.01
CA PRO A 131 -7.73 14.13 17.44
C PRO A 131 -8.98 14.73 18.12
N GLY A 132 -9.86 13.88 18.67
CA GLY A 132 -11.04 14.32 19.44
C GLY A 132 -12.43 14.07 18.81
N SER A 133 -12.54 13.46 17.62
CA SER A 133 -13.85 13.01 17.10
C SER A 133 -14.29 11.68 17.74
N PRO A 134 -15.61 11.41 17.92
CA PRO A 134 -16.09 10.12 18.41
C PRO A 134 -15.53 9.01 17.53
N GLN A 135 -14.91 8.00 18.14
CA GLN A 135 -14.27 6.87 17.46
C GLN A 135 -15.23 6.25 16.45
N LEU A 136 -15.07 6.60 15.17
CA LEU A 136 -15.60 5.78 14.09
C LEU A 136 -14.90 4.43 14.21
N SER A 137 -15.71 3.37 14.31
CA SER A 137 -15.36 1.97 14.54
C SER A 137 -13.92 1.64 14.14
N THR A 138 -13.01 1.65 15.10
CA THR A 138 -11.59 1.42 14.83
C THR A 138 -11.38 -0.07 14.58
N ILE A 139 -11.18 -0.46 13.33
CA ILE A 139 -10.85 -1.86 12.95
C ILE A 139 -9.66 -2.37 13.78
N THR A 140 -9.78 -3.58 14.32
CA THR A 140 -8.77 -4.22 15.18
C THR A 140 -7.54 -4.65 14.37
N ILE A 141 -6.42 -4.91 15.05
CA ILE A 141 -5.20 -5.45 14.41
C ILE A 141 -5.50 -6.78 13.70
N LEU A 142 -6.31 -7.64 14.30
CA LEU A 142 -6.66 -8.93 13.73
C LEU A 142 -7.46 -8.79 12.43
N GLU A 143 -8.43 -7.89 12.41
CA GLU A 143 -9.22 -7.62 11.20
C GLU A 143 -8.35 -7.00 10.09
N ARG A 144 -7.41 -6.10 10.43
CA ARG A 144 -6.44 -5.57 9.44
C ARG A 144 -5.57 -6.67 8.84
N VAL A 145 -5.07 -7.58 9.68
CA VAL A 145 -4.33 -8.77 9.24
C VAL A 145 -5.19 -9.63 8.30
N ASN A 146 -6.48 -9.81 8.62
CA ASN A 146 -7.38 -10.55 7.74
C ASN A 146 -7.61 -9.85 6.40
N CYS A 147 -7.77 -8.52 6.39
CA CYS A 147 -7.84 -7.76 5.14
C CYS A 147 -6.60 -7.95 4.27
N PHE A 148 -5.39 -7.98 4.86
CA PHE A 148 -4.17 -8.27 4.11
C PHE A 148 -4.16 -9.67 3.52
N LYS A 149 -4.55 -10.69 4.29
CA LYS A 149 -4.64 -12.06 3.77
C LYS A 149 -5.62 -12.16 2.60
N GLN A 150 -6.78 -11.50 2.71
CA GLN A 150 -7.75 -11.42 1.62
C GLN A 150 -7.22 -10.63 0.40
N LEU A 151 -6.44 -9.57 0.62
CA LEU A 151 -5.80 -8.82 -0.46
C LEU A 151 -4.72 -9.64 -1.18
N PHE A 152 -3.88 -10.36 -0.45
CA PHE A 152 -2.85 -11.25 -1.01
C PHE A 152 -3.43 -12.46 -1.74
N PHE A 153 -4.65 -12.85 -1.39
CA PHE A 153 -5.40 -13.82 -2.18
C PHE A 153 -5.83 -13.26 -3.56
N LEU A 154 -6.10 -11.94 -3.64
CA LEU A 154 -6.61 -11.30 -4.86
C LEU A 154 -5.51 -10.71 -5.76
N TYR A 155 -4.38 -10.29 -5.19
CA TYR A 155 -3.31 -9.56 -5.86
C TYR A 155 -1.92 -9.97 -5.36
N PRO A 156 -0.87 -9.83 -6.18
CA PRO A 156 0.51 -10.02 -5.73
C PRO A 156 0.87 -9.13 -4.55
N GLU A 157 1.74 -9.63 -3.67
CA GLU A 157 2.18 -8.93 -2.45
C GLU A 157 2.68 -7.51 -2.75
N CYS A 158 3.53 -7.35 -3.77
CA CYS A 158 4.11 -6.06 -4.15
C CYS A 158 3.04 -5.00 -4.49
N GLU A 159 1.96 -5.38 -5.17
CA GLU A 159 0.88 -4.46 -5.53
C GLU A 159 0.04 -4.04 -4.32
N VAL A 160 -0.21 -4.99 -3.41
CA VAL A 160 -0.95 -4.75 -2.18
C VAL A 160 -0.16 -3.83 -1.26
N VAL A 161 1.13 -4.14 -1.05
CA VAL A 161 2.04 -3.34 -0.23
C VAL A 161 2.19 -1.94 -0.81
N THR A 162 2.43 -1.80 -2.11
CA THR A 162 2.54 -0.48 -2.77
C THR A 162 1.26 0.34 -2.65
N GLY A 163 0.09 -0.30 -2.87
CA GLY A 163 -1.20 0.36 -2.69
C GLY A 163 -1.40 0.85 -1.26
N TYR A 164 -1.00 0.05 -0.28
CA TYR A 164 -1.10 0.41 1.13
C TYR A 164 -0.09 1.48 1.56
N GLN A 165 1.12 1.49 0.98
CA GLN A 165 2.10 2.55 1.20
C GLN A 165 1.52 3.91 0.81
N GLY A 166 0.89 3.99 -0.36
CA GLY A 166 0.25 5.22 -0.83
C GLY A 166 -0.87 5.70 0.10
N LEU A 167 -1.60 4.78 0.73
CA LEU A 167 -2.60 5.11 1.74
C LEU A 167 -1.95 5.74 2.98
N LYS A 168 -0.92 5.11 3.53
CA LYS A 168 -0.25 5.57 4.75
C LYS A 168 0.56 6.83 4.55
N GLN A 169 1.17 7.00 3.37
CA GLN A 169 1.81 8.26 2.99
C GLN A 169 0.81 9.42 3.03
N LYS A 170 -0.39 9.26 2.45
CA LYS A 170 -1.44 10.30 2.51
C LYS A 170 -1.87 10.62 3.94
N TYR A 171 -1.98 9.60 4.79
CA TYR A 171 -2.27 9.79 6.21
C TYR A 171 -1.19 10.61 6.92
N VAL A 172 0.09 10.23 6.73
CA VAL A 172 1.24 10.92 7.34
C VAL A 172 1.30 12.39 6.89
N LEU A 173 1.10 12.66 5.60
CA LEU A 173 1.05 14.04 5.10
C LEU A 173 -0.13 14.82 5.71
N SER A 174 -1.30 14.19 5.82
CA SER A 174 -2.49 14.83 6.41
C SER A 174 -2.26 15.27 7.86
N ILE A 175 -1.67 14.41 8.70
CA ILE A 175 -1.39 14.75 10.11
C ILE A 175 -0.30 15.81 10.24
N LEU A 176 0.73 15.77 9.38
CA LEU A 176 1.79 16.79 9.33
C LEU A 176 1.21 18.16 8.96
N HIS A 177 0.47 18.25 7.87
CA HIS A 177 -0.14 19.51 7.43
C HIS A 177 -1.15 20.05 8.44
N SER A 178 -1.95 19.17 9.06
CA SER A 178 -2.93 19.57 10.07
C SER A 178 -2.24 20.21 11.27
N SER A 179 -1.19 19.59 11.79
CA SER A 179 -0.47 20.11 12.95
C SER A 179 0.30 21.40 12.67
N MET A 180 0.75 21.61 11.43
CA MET A 180 1.42 22.85 11.03
C MET A 180 0.45 24.00 10.81
N SER A 181 -0.80 23.70 10.46
CA SER A 181 -1.85 24.68 10.21
C SER A 181 -2.56 25.13 11.50
N SER A 182 -2.46 24.37 12.58
CA SER A 182 -3.26 24.54 13.80
C SER A 182 -2.57 25.35 14.92
N SER A 183 -1.55 26.18 14.64
CA SER A 183 -0.86 26.89 15.72
C SER A 183 -1.77 27.95 16.39
N PRO A 184 -2.04 27.86 17.72
CA PRO A 184 -2.96 28.77 18.43
C PRO A 184 -2.30 30.08 18.91
N GLY A 185 -1.01 30.28 18.69
CA GLY A 185 -0.22 31.39 19.24
C GLY A 185 0.78 31.91 18.22
N GLY A 186 1.30 33.13 18.42
CA GLY A 186 2.16 33.88 17.48
C GLY A 186 3.53 33.27 17.12
N GLU A 187 3.65 31.94 17.13
CA GLU A 187 4.76 31.18 16.56
C GLU A 187 4.84 31.46 15.05
N SER A 188 6.01 31.86 14.58
CA SER A 188 6.24 32.12 13.16
C SER A 188 7.55 31.49 12.71
N GLY A 189 7.69 31.23 11.41
CA GLY A 189 8.89 30.64 10.86
C GLY A 189 9.22 29.24 11.42
N PHE A 190 10.48 29.04 11.78
CA PHE A 190 11.02 27.76 12.24
C PHE A 190 10.45 27.28 13.58
N ASP A 191 10.01 28.18 14.46
CA ASP A 191 9.41 27.80 15.75
C ASP A 191 8.09 27.06 15.53
N ARG A 192 7.27 27.54 14.59
CA ARG A 192 6.02 26.87 14.17
C ARG A 192 6.29 25.48 13.61
N LEU A 193 7.32 25.33 12.78
CA LEU A 193 7.69 24.02 12.23
C LEU A 193 8.10 23.06 13.35
N THR A 194 8.92 23.52 14.28
CA THR A 194 9.41 22.71 15.41
C THR A 194 8.24 22.23 16.28
N THR A 195 7.37 23.14 16.71
CA THR A 195 6.16 22.80 17.47
C THR A 195 5.27 21.83 16.69
N GLY A 196 5.04 22.11 15.40
CA GLY A 196 4.23 21.26 14.52
C GLY A 196 4.76 19.83 14.41
N PHE A 197 6.07 19.65 14.19
CA PHE A 197 6.66 18.31 14.13
C PHE A 197 6.58 17.60 15.48
N CYS A 198 6.93 18.27 16.58
CA CYS A 198 6.85 17.72 17.93
C CYS A 198 5.46 17.17 18.26
N ASN A 199 4.40 17.89 17.88
CA ASN A 199 3.01 17.48 18.11
C ASN A 199 2.60 16.21 17.33
N VAL A 200 3.23 15.97 16.18
CA VAL A 200 2.92 14.81 15.32
C VAL A 200 3.69 13.55 15.72
N VAL A 201 4.83 13.68 16.43
CA VAL A 201 5.69 12.55 16.81
C VAL A 201 4.91 11.43 17.51
N GLN A 202 4.04 11.76 18.47
CA GLN A 202 3.26 10.76 19.20
C GLN A 202 2.29 10.01 18.28
N HIS A 203 1.61 10.73 17.38
CA HIS A 203 0.66 10.15 16.42
C HIS A 203 1.37 9.22 15.43
N VAL A 204 2.51 9.65 14.90
CA VAL A 204 3.33 8.85 13.99
C VAL A 204 3.88 7.61 14.69
N THR A 205 4.38 7.74 15.91
CA THR A 205 4.96 6.62 16.67
C THR A 205 3.90 5.55 16.96
N GLN A 206 2.69 5.97 17.35
CA GLN A 206 1.57 5.05 17.54
C GLN A 206 1.20 4.36 16.23
N ALA A 207 1.06 5.12 15.14
CA ALA A 207 0.73 4.56 13.84
C ALA A 207 1.79 3.55 13.37
N LEU A 208 3.08 3.88 13.47
CA LEU A 208 4.20 2.98 13.16
C LEU A 208 4.15 1.68 13.97
N THR A 209 3.84 1.78 15.26
CA THR A 209 3.74 0.60 16.15
C THR A 209 2.63 -0.34 15.67
N GLU A 210 1.47 0.20 15.29
CA GLU A 210 0.36 -0.59 14.77
C GLU A 210 0.67 -1.19 13.39
N GLU A 211 1.30 -0.43 12.49
CA GLU A 211 1.73 -0.95 11.19
C GLU A 211 2.71 -2.11 11.36
N LEU A 212 3.67 -1.97 12.28
CA LEU A 212 4.62 -3.03 12.59
C LEU A 212 3.91 -4.29 13.11
N GLN A 213 2.93 -4.14 14.00
CA GLN A 213 2.15 -5.26 14.54
C GLN A 213 1.29 -5.97 13.50
N VAL A 214 0.77 -5.24 12.50
CA VAL A 214 -0.04 -5.80 11.42
C VAL A 214 0.84 -6.45 10.36
N LEU A 215 1.81 -5.71 9.83
CA LEU A 215 2.62 -6.12 8.68
C LEU A 215 3.57 -7.29 9.01
N SER A 216 4.15 -7.32 10.22
CA SER A 216 4.98 -8.44 10.67
C SER A 216 4.26 -9.79 10.73
N ARG A 217 2.92 -9.80 10.67
CA ARG A 217 2.10 -11.02 10.67
C ARG A 217 1.73 -11.51 9.27
N VAL A 218 2.02 -10.72 8.23
CA VAL A 218 1.50 -10.96 6.88
C VAL A 218 2.55 -10.83 5.76
N VAL A 219 3.69 -10.18 6.01
CA VAL A 219 4.80 -10.06 5.04
C VAL A 219 6.15 -10.26 5.73
N GLU A 220 7.17 -10.56 4.93
CA GLU A 220 8.55 -10.75 5.40
C GLU A 220 9.15 -9.46 6.01
N PRO A 221 10.09 -9.56 6.98
CA PRO A 221 10.66 -8.40 7.66
C PRO A 221 11.27 -7.34 6.73
N GLU A 222 11.89 -7.76 5.63
CA GLU A 222 12.49 -6.86 4.63
C GLU A 222 11.44 -5.98 3.95
N VAL A 223 10.27 -6.55 3.67
CA VAL A 223 9.12 -5.85 3.07
C VAL A 223 8.51 -4.87 4.09
N VAL A 224 8.45 -5.25 5.38
CA VAL A 224 8.04 -4.33 6.45
C VAL A 224 8.97 -3.13 6.52
N LEU A 225 10.29 -3.34 6.51
CA LEU A 225 11.27 -2.25 6.57
C LEU A 225 11.16 -1.33 5.34
N GLY A 226 11.05 -1.92 4.14
CA GLY A 226 10.83 -1.16 2.91
C GLY A 226 9.54 -0.34 2.96
N PHE A 227 8.47 -0.92 3.50
CA PHE A 227 7.20 -0.23 3.71
C PHE A 227 7.32 0.97 4.63
N LEU A 228 7.90 0.80 5.83
CA LEU A 228 8.03 1.89 6.80
C LEU A 228 8.93 3.01 6.27
N ASN A 229 9.99 2.65 5.55
CA ASN A 229 10.88 3.61 4.91
C ASN A 229 10.17 4.47 3.88
N VAL A 230 9.35 3.89 3.01
CA VAL A 230 8.63 4.65 1.97
C VAL A 230 7.46 5.44 2.55
N ALA A 231 6.59 4.78 3.31
CA ALA A 231 5.30 5.35 3.71
C ALA A 231 5.39 6.35 4.87
N TYR A 232 6.40 6.21 5.74
CA TYR A 232 6.54 7.04 6.93
C TYR A 232 7.82 7.87 6.89
N PHE A 233 8.99 7.24 6.96
CA PHE A 233 10.25 7.98 7.11
C PHE A 233 10.52 8.87 5.89
N GLY A 234 10.41 8.32 4.67
CA GLY A 234 10.56 9.06 3.43
C GLY A 234 9.54 10.18 3.29
N ALA A 235 8.28 9.93 3.62
CA ALA A 235 7.23 10.95 3.61
C ALA A 235 7.52 12.11 4.57
N ILE A 236 7.94 11.81 5.80
CA ILE A 236 8.30 12.81 6.81
C ILE A 236 9.54 13.60 6.37
N THR A 237 10.60 12.91 5.92
CA THR A 237 11.84 13.56 5.46
C THR A 237 11.57 14.49 4.29
N GLN A 238 10.77 14.06 3.31
CA GLN A 238 10.43 14.88 2.15
C GLN A 238 9.63 16.12 2.55
N GLU A 239 8.61 15.97 3.40
CA GLU A 239 7.79 17.09 3.86
C GLU A 239 8.59 18.06 4.75
N MET A 240 9.44 17.53 5.64
CA MET A 240 10.32 18.35 6.47
C MET A 240 11.30 19.18 5.64
N THR A 241 11.89 18.57 4.61
CA THR A 241 12.79 19.27 3.69
C THR A 241 12.06 20.39 2.96
N SER A 242 10.89 20.08 2.36
CA SER A 242 10.04 21.04 1.65
C SER A 242 9.63 22.23 2.51
N GLN A 243 9.25 21.98 3.78
CA GLN A 243 8.85 23.04 4.70
C GLN A 243 10.04 23.89 5.16
N MET A 244 11.19 23.27 5.41
CA MET A 244 12.40 23.98 5.79
C MET A 244 12.89 24.90 4.65
N GLU A 245 12.87 24.42 3.41
CA GLU A 245 13.19 25.23 2.22
C GLU A 245 12.25 26.43 2.08
N ARG A 246 10.95 26.22 2.25
CA ARG A 246 9.93 27.29 2.17
C ARG A 246 10.12 28.37 3.23
N GLU A 247 10.42 27.98 4.47
CA GLU A 247 10.71 28.95 5.54
C GLU A 247 12.03 29.68 5.29
N PHE A 248 13.06 28.98 4.80
CA PHE A 248 14.33 29.61 4.43
C PHE A 248 14.17 30.69 3.34
N GLU A 249 13.45 30.38 2.26
CA GLU A 249 13.16 31.34 1.21
C GLU A 249 12.35 32.55 1.73
N THR A 250 11.43 32.30 2.65
CA THR A 250 10.61 33.36 3.25
C THR A 250 11.45 34.28 4.12
N ALA A 251 12.30 33.73 4.98
CA ALA A 251 13.26 34.51 5.75
C ALA A 251 14.23 35.30 4.86
N GLN A 252 14.71 34.73 3.75
CA GLN A 252 15.58 35.42 2.80
C GLN A 252 14.87 36.62 2.13
N ARG A 253 13.61 36.44 1.71
CA ARG A 253 12.79 37.51 1.12
C ARG A 253 12.57 38.66 2.11
N ASP A 254 12.22 38.34 3.36
CA ASP A 254 11.95 39.34 4.39
C ASP A 254 13.20 40.16 4.72
N ASN A 255 14.35 39.49 4.86
CA ASN A 255 15.64 40.15 5.09
C ASN A 255 16.03 41.10 3.94
N THR A 256 15.77 40.71 2.69
CA THR A 256 16.05 41.54 1.51
C THR A 256 15.11 42.75 1.45
N ALA A 257 13.84 42.58 1.80
CA ALA A 257 12.85 43.66 1.85
C ALA A 257 13.16 44.70 2.95
N LEU A 258 13.67 44.27 4.10
CA LEU A 258 14.13 45.15 5.19
C LEU A 258 15.38 45.94 4.80
N SER A 259 16.35 45.32 4.12
CA SER A 259 17.58 45.97 3.63
C SER A 259 17.31 47.07 2.58
N GLY A 260 16.29 46.89 1.74
CA GLY A 260 15.87 47.91 0.77
C GLY A 260 15.25 49.17 1.39
N LYS A 261 14.67 49.07 2.59
CA LYS A 261 14.02 50.20 3.30
C LYS A 261 15.00 51.03 4.13
N THR A 262 16.03 50.42 4.70
CA THR A 262 17.04 51.12 5.53
C THR A 262 18.02 51.98 4.72
N LYS A 263 18.12 51.79 3.41
CA LYS A 263 19.02 52.59 2.55
C LYS A 263 18.50 54.01 2.22
N LYS A 264 17.26 54.37 2.59
CA LYS A 264 16.64 55.66 2.24
C LYS A 264 16.70 56.76 3.33
N TYR A 265 17.21 56.48 4.53
CA TYR A 265 17.24 57.46 5.64
C TYR A 265 18.64 57.92 6.08
N SER A 266 19.69 57.68 5.30
CA SER A 266 21.07 58.01 5.65
C SER A 266 21.68 59.17 4.83
N VAL A 267 20.87 60.09 4.30
CA VAL A 267 21.40 61.31 3.67
C VAL A 267 20.82 62.55 4.35
N MET A 268 21.75 63.38 4.82
CA MET A 268 21.61 64.78 5.23
C MET A 268 21.56 65.06 6.75
N SER A 269 22.72 64.96 7.39
CA SER A 269 23.03 65.75 8.60
C SER A 269 24.51 66.11 8.56
N ARG A 270 24.86 67.19 7.84
CA ARG A 270 26.16 67.84 8.01
C ARG A 270 26.13 69.32 7.62
N ALA A 271 26.26 70.15 8.66
CA ALA A 271 26.83 71.52 8.71
C ALA A 271 26.02 72.65 8.02
N THR A 272 25.97 73.90 8.51
CA THR A 272 26.98 74.68 9.26
C THR A 272 26.31 75.83 10.04
N VAL A 273 26.83 76.11 11.23
CA VAL A 273 26.62 77.36 11.99
C VAL A 273 27.36 78.50 11.29
N GLY A 274 26.66 79.59 10.97
CA GLY A 274 27.20 80.86 10.50
C GLY A 274 26.20 81.97 10.77
#